data_AF-A0A3B0MKC5-F1
#
_entry.id   AF-A0A3B0MKC5-F1
#
_cell.length_a   1.000
_cell.length_b   1.000
_cell.length_c   1.000
_cell.angle_alpha   90.00
_cell.angle_beta   90.00
_cell.angle_gamma   90.00
#
_symmetry.space_group_name_H-M   'P 1'
#
loop_
_entity.id
_entity.type
_entity.pdbx_description
1 polymer ?
#
loop_
_entity_poly.entity_id
_entity_poly.type
_entity_poly.pdbx_seq_one_letter_code
_entity_poly.pdbx_strand_id
1 'polypeptide(L)' 'MTELTRSSVFKPSAPRAETPMDKTTRAAREILDGEMERRQVKTARLRKARLEREASPAVEVVAPSTSKVRNKPPAKAIP' A
#
# COMPACT_ATOMS: atom_id res chain seq x y z
N MET A 1 -14.58 22.87 -53.35
CA MET A 1 -13.22 22.82 -52.79
C MET A 1 -13.32 23.03 -51.30
N THR A 2 -13.05 22.02 -50.47
CA THR A 2 -13.10 22.17 -49.01
C THR A 2 -11.77 22.73 -48.53
N GLU A 3 -11.79 23.88 -47.85
CA GLU A 3 -10.59 24.49 -47.30
C GLU A 3 -9.97 23.62 -46.19
N LEU A 4 -8.72 23.20 -46.37
CA LEU A 4 -7.96 22.50 -45.35
C LEU A 4 -7.27 23.53 -44.45
N THR A 5 -7.67 23.57 -43.18
CA THR A 5 -7.04 24.42 -42.16
C THR A 5 -5.91 23.65 -41.48
N ARG A 6 -4.88 24.32 -40.95
CA ARG A 6 -3.70 23.68 -40.32
C ARG A 6 -4.07 22.67 -39.23
N SER A 7 -5.21 22.86 -38.57
CA SER A 7 -5.78 21.98 -37.55
C SER A 7 -6.62 20.82 -38.08
N SER A 8 -7.09 20.86 -39.33
CA SER A 8 -7.92 19.78 -39.91
C SER A 8 -7.10 18.67 -40.56
N VAL A 9 -5.82 18.90 -40.83
CA VAL A 9 -4.94 17.95 -41.54
C VAL A 9 -4.56 16.75 -40.66
N PHE A 10 -4.40 16.97 -39.35
CA PHE A 10 -4.06 15.91 -38.40
C PHE A 10 -5.14 15.83 -37.32
N LYS A 11 -6.06 14.89 -37.47
CA LYS A 11 -7.01 14.57 -36.41
C LYS A 11 -6.28 13.77 -35.33
N PRO A 12 -6.36 14.16 -34.04
CA PRO A 12 -5.80 13.35 -32.97
C PRO A 12 -6.50 11.99 -32.96
N SER A 13 -5.70 10.92 -33.00
CA SER A 13 -6.23 9.56 -32.89
C SER A 13 -6.91 9.40 -31.53
N ALA A 14 -8.10 8.79 -31.52
CA ALA A 14 -8.75 8.43 -30.28
C ALA A 14 -7.84 7.49 -29.45
N PRO A 15 -7.84 7.61 -28.11
CA PRO A 15 -7.11 6.69 -27.25
C PRO A 15 -7.59 5.25 -27.52
N ARG A 16 -6.64 4.31 -27.55
CA ARG A 16 -6.96 2.90 -27.77
C ARG A 16 -7.78 2.37 -26.59
N ALA A 17 -8.74 1.50 -26.89
CA ALA A 17 -9.47 0.79 -25.86
C ALA A 17 -8.52 -0.14 -25.08
N GLU A 18 -8.67 -0.18 -23.75
CA GLU A 18 -7.86 -1.04 -22.88
C GLU A 18 -8.08 -2.51 -23.23
N THR A 19 -6.99 -3.23 -23.44
CA THR A 19 -7.02 -4.68 -23.63
C THR A 19 -7.32 -5.39 -22.30
N PRO A 20 -7.74 -6.67 -22.31
CA PRO A 20 -7.88 -7.45 -21.09
C PRO A 20 -6.60 -7.50 -20.25
N MET A 21 -5.43 -7.50 -20.90
CA MET A 21 -4.12 -7.47 -20.24
C MET A 21 -3.83 -6.12 -19.56
N ASP A 22 -4.25 -5.01 -20.17
CA ASP A 22 -4.10 -3.69 -19.56
C ASP A 22 -4.94 -3.59 -18.29
N LYS A 23 -6.15 -4.16 -18.31
CA LYS A 23 -7.04 -4.20 -17.14
C LYS A 23 -6.43 -4.99 -15.98
N THR A 24 -5.86 -6.16 -16.24
CA THR A 24 -5.21 -6.95 -15.18
C THR A 24 -3.95 -6.26 -14.66
N THR A 25 -3.16 -5.63 -15.54
CA THR A 25 -1.99 -4.85 -15.16
C THR A 25 -2.37 -3.66 -14.27
N ARG A 26 -3.45 -2.96 -14.61
CA ARG A 26 -4.00 -1.87 -13.81
C ARG A 26 -4.43 -2.35 -12.43
N ALA A 27 -5.23 -3.42 -12.36
CA ALA A 27 -5.67 -3.98 -11.08
C ALA A 27 -4.49 -4.41 -10.20
N ALA A 28 -3.45 -5.04 -10.80
CA ALA A 28 -2.25 -5.42 -10.07
C ALA A 28 -1.50 -4.22 -9.49
N ARG A 29 -1.37 -3.12 -10.25
CA ARG A 29 -0.77 -1.88 -9.76
C ARG A 29 -1.57 -1.26 -8.62
N GLU A 30 -2.88 -1.15 -8.77
CA GLU A 30 -3.77 -0.60 -7.74
C GLU A 30 -3.66 -1.38 -6.42
N ILE A 31 -3.54 -2.71 -6.46
CA ILE A 31 -3.31 -3.55 -5.28
C ILE A 31 -1.96 -3.21 -4.63
N LEU A 32 -0.89 -3.18 -5.42
CA LEU A 32 0.46 -2.91 -4.91
C LEU A 32 0.56 -1.52 -4.28
N ASP A 33 0.02 -0.51 -4.95
CA ASP A 33 0.04 0.87 -4.48
C ASP A 33 -0.75 1.02 -3.18
N GLY A 34 -1.94 0.41 -3.09
CA GLY A 34 -2.73 0.41 -1.86
C GLY A 34 -2.04 -0.30 -0.69
N GLU A 35 -1.33 -1.40 -0.95
CA GLU A 35 -0.51 -2.06 0.08
C GLU A 35 0.70 -1.22 0.50
N MET A 36 1.38 -0.59 -0.47
CA MET A 36 2.52 0.28 -0.20
C MET A 36 2.11 1.46 0.66
N GLU A 37 0.99 2.12 0.36
CA GLU A 37 0.47 3.23 1.15
C GLU A 37 0.20 2.80 2.60
N ARG A 38 -0.47 1.66 2.81
CA ARG A 38 -0.72 1.12 4.16
C ARG A 38 0.59 0.86 4.93
N ARG A 39 1.61 0.33 4.25
CA ARG A 39 2.93 0.12 4.86
C ARG A 39 3.60 1.45 5.20
N GLN A 40 3.56 2.43 4.30
CA GLN A 40 4.14 3.75 4.51
C GLN A 40 3.49 4.50 5.67
N VAL A 41 2.16 4.48 5.79
CA VAL A 41 1.44 5.08 6.92
C VAL A 41 1.87 4.43 8.24
N LYS A 42 1.96 3.09 8.28
CA LYS A 42 2.42 2.37 9.47
C LYS A 42 3.85 2.73 9.84
N THR A 43 4.77 2.76 8.87
CA THR A 43 6.18 3.07 9.12
C THR A 43 6.36 4.53 9.55
N ALA A 44 5.63 5.47 8.94
CA ALA A 44 5.63 6.87 9.35
C ALA A 44 5.14 7.03 10.81
N ARG A 45 4.05 6.34 11.18
CA ARG A 45 3.55 6.35 12.57
C ARG A 45 4.58 5.81 13.56
N LEU A 46 5.21 4.67 13.25
CA LEU A 46 6.22 4.06 14.12
C LEU A 46 7.48 4.92 14.22
N ARG A 47 7.88 5.55 13.12
CA ARG A 47 9.04 6.44 13.08
C ARG A 47 8.79 7.69 13.94
N LYS A 48 7.60 8.27 13.85
CA LYS A 48 7.19 9.39 14.71
C LYS A 48 7.23 9.00 16.19
N ALA A 49 6.63 7.87 16.55
CA ALA A 49 6.65 7.37 17.93
C ALA A 49 8.07 7.09 18.45
N ARG A 50 8.97 6.58 17.59
CA ARG A 50 10.39 6.40 17.94
C ARG A 50 11.07 7.75 18.20
N LEU A 51 10.86 8.75 17.34
CA LEU A 51 11.43 10.09 17.52
C LEU A 51 10.92 10.77 18.80
N GLU A 52 9.63 10.65 19.12
CA GLU A 52 9.06 11.17 20.36
C GLU A 52 9.70 10.52 21.60
N ARG A 53 9.96 9.20 21.55
CA ARG A 53 10.65 8.48 22.62
C ARG A 53 12.12 8.88 22.75
N GLU A 54 12.81 9.13 21.64
CA GLU A 54 14.22 9.54 21.62
C GLU A 54 14.39 10.99 22.06
N ALA A 55 13.46 11.88 21.70
CA ALA A 55 13.44 13.28 22.11
C ALA A 55 13.07 13.48 23.59
N SER A 56 12.49 12.47 24.23
CA SER A 56 12.17 12.47 25.65
C SER A 56 13.12 11.53 26.41
N PRO A 57 14.31 11.99 26.86
CA PRO A 57 15.18 11.17 27.69
C PRO A 57 14.49 10.90 29.03
N ALA A 58 14.15 9.63 29.25
CA ALA A 58 13.68 9.01 30.50
C ALA A 58 12.32 9.49 31.05
N VAL A 59 11.28 8.67 30.84
CA VAL A 59 10.53 8.11 31.96
C VAL A 59 10.37 6.62 31.70
N GLU A 60 11.05 5.81 32.49
CA GLU A 60 10.77 4.38 32.60
C GLU A 60 9.34 4.20 33.11
N VAL A 61 8.35 4.22 32.22
CA VAL A 61 7.04 3.64 32.53
C VAL A 61 7.18 2.13 32.36
N VAL A 62 7.49 1.48 33.48
CA VAL A 62 7.27 0.07 33.72
C VAL A 62 5.81 -0.25 33.36
N ALA A 63 5.57 -0.73 32.15
CA ALA A 63 4.35 -1.46 31.85
C ALA A 63 4.66 -2.96 32.03
N PRO A 64 3.93 -3.69 32.89
CA PRO A 64 4.27 -5.06 33.21
C PRO A 64 4.24 -5.89 31.94
N SER A 65 5.32 -6.64 31.72
CA SER A 65 5.38 -7.65 30.68
C SER A 65 4.29 -8.69 30.95
N THR A 66 3.14 -8.57 30.31
CA THR A 66 2.27 -9.73 30.14
C THR A 66 2.90 -10.56 29.02
N SER A 67 3.95 -11.30 29.38
CA SER A 67 4.43 -12.43 28.60
C SER A 67 3.24 -13.36 28.38
N LYS A 68 2.56 -13.20 27.24
CA LYS A 68 1.44 -14.05 26.88
C LYS A 68 2.03 -15.43 26.60
N VAL A 69 1.99 -16.29 27.60
CA VAL A 69 2.34 -17.71 27.51
C VAL A 69 1.57 -18.26 26.31
N ARG A 70 2.30 -18.67 25.27
CA ARG A 70 1.71 -19.35 24.12
C ARG A 70 1.30 -20.74 24.60
N ASN A 71 0.04 -20.89 24.98
CA ASN A 71 -0.54 -22.21 25.19
C ASN A 71 -0.59 -22.92 23.83
N LYS A 72 0.35 -23.85 23.62
CA LYS A 72 0.33 -24.76 22.48
C LYS A 72 -0.83 -25.74 22.70
N PRO A 73 -1.81 -25.84 21.80
CA PRO A 73 -2.86 -26.83 21.96
C PRO A 73 -2.24 -28.24 21.86
N PRO A 74 -2.62 -29.21 22.71
CA PRO A 74 -2.16 -30.58 22.56
C PRO A 74 -2.64 -31.11 21.21
N ALA A 75 -1.74 -31.78 20.48
CA ALA A 75 -2.08 -32.44 19.23
C ALA A 75 -3.21 -33.45 19.52
N LYS A 76 -4.37 -33.25 18.89
CA LYS A 76 -5.43 -34.26 18.91
C LYS A 76 -4.88 -35.51 18.22
N ALA A 77 -4.76 -36.60 18.98
CA ALA A 77 -4.61 -37.93 18.40
C ALA A 77 -5.86 -38.23 17.56
N ILE A 78 -5.64 -38.56 16.30
CA ILE A 78 -6.68 -39.04 15.38
C ILE A 78 -6.83 -40.55 15.67
N PRO A 79 -8.07 -41.09 15.79
CA PRO A 79 -8.29 -42.53 15.91
C PRO A 79 -7.92 -43.29 14.64
#